data_AF-A0A3C0W3Z4-F1
#
_entry.id   AF-A0A3C0W3Z4-F1
#
_cell.length_a   1.000
_cell.length_b   1.000
_cell.length_c   1.000
_cell.angle_alpha   90.00
_cell.angle_beta   90.00
_cell.angle_gamma   90.00
#
_symmetry.space_group_name_H-M   'P 1'
#
loop_
_entity.id
_entity.type
_entity.pdbx_description
1 polymer ?
#
loop_
_entity_poly.entity_id
_entity_poly.type
_entity_poly.pdbx_seq_one_letter_code
_entity_poly.pdbx_strand_id
1 'polypeptide(L)' 'MAIRVQLDRILAQRRMSLTELADRVGVTVANLSILKTGKARAVRFTTLDALCRELDCQP' A
#
# COMPACT_ATOMS: atom_id res chain seq x y z
N MET A 1 18.07 9.68 3.32
CA MET A 1 16.64 9.84 3.63
C MET A 1 15.93 8.56 3.19
N ALA A 2 15.17 7.89 4.06
CA ALA A 2 14.50 6.64 3.72
C ALA A 2 13.01 6.88 3.49
N ILE A 3 12.44 6.31 2.42
CA ILE A 3 11.00 6.29 2.18
C ILE A 3 10.37 5.38 3.26
N ARG A 4 9.39 5.90 4.01
CA ARG A 4 8.69 5.15 5.05
C ARG A 4 7.27 4.83 4.59
N VAL A 5 6.96 3.54 4.47
CA VAL A 5 5.61 3.08 4.14
C VAL A 5 4.87 2.75 5.44
N GLN A 6 3.78 3.44 5.73
CA GLN A 6 2.96 3.23 6.94
C GLN A 6 1.61 2.57 6.65
N LEU A 7 1.61 1.57 5.75
CA LEU A 7 0.39 0.88 5.34
C LEU A 7 -0.35 0.26 6.53
N ASP A 8 0.38 -0.32 7.48
CA ASP A 8 -0.21 -0.94 8.68
C ASP A 8 -1.04 0.02 9.51
N ARG A 9 -0.53 1.24 9.72
CA ARG A 9 -1.23 2.26 10.50
C ARG A 9 -2.52 2.68 9.80
N ILE A 10 -2.45 2.92 8.49
CA ILE A 10 -3.60 3.38 7.69
C ILE A 10 -4.68 2.30 7.64
N LEU A 11 -4.30 1.04 7.39
CA LEU A 11 -5.23 -0.10 7.35
C LEU A 11 -5.93 -0.29 8.71
N ALA A 12 -5.18 -0.22 9.81
CA ALA A 12 -5.76 -0.31 11.15
C ALA A 12 -6.73 0.85 11.45
N GLN A 13 -6.35 2.08 11.10
CA GLN A 13 -7.20 3.27 11.26
C GLN A 13 -8.51 3.15 10.46
N ARG A 14 -8.45 2.57 9.27
CA ARG A 14 -9.60 2.40 8.36
C ARG A 14 -10.37 1.10 8.56
N ARG A 15 -9.96 0.24 9.51
CA ARG A 15 -10.51 -1.12 9.71
C ARG A 15 -10.56 -1.93 8.40
N MET A 16 -9.55 -1.75 7.55
CA MET A 16 -9.45 -2.36 6.22
C MET A 16 -8.41 -3.49 6.26
N SER A 17 -8.69 -4.60 5.58
CA SER A 17 -7.73 -5.70 5.46
C SER A 17 -6.73 -5.47 4.32
N LEU A 18 -5.55 -6.10 4.41
CA LEU A 18 -4.55 -6.05 3.33
C LEU A 18 -5.09 -6.70 2.04
N THR A 19 -5.91 -7.75 2.17
CA THR A 19 -6.55 -8.44 1.05
C THR A 19 -7.53 -7.52 0.34
N GLU A 20 -8.38 -6.82 1.10
CA GLU A 20 -9.34 -5.86 0.54
C GLU A 20 -8.63 -4.72 -0.21
N LEU A 21 -7.54 -4.19 0.34
CA LEU A 21 -6.75 -3.17 -0.36
C LEU A 21 -6.12 -3.72 -1.65
N ALA A 22 -5.67 -4.98 -1.64
CA ALA A 22 -5.10 -5.63 -2.82
C ALA A 22 -6.13 -5.72 -3.96
N ASP A 23 -7.36 -6.11 -3.63
CA ASP A 23 -8.47 -6.20 -4.58
C ASP A 23 -8.84 -4.83 -5.14
N ARG A 24 -8.93 -3.80 -4.29
CA ARG A 24 -9.25 -2.41 -4.70
C ARG A 24 -8.19 -1.80 -5.62
N VAL A 25 -6.91 -2.03 -5.32
CA VAL A 25 -5.77 -1.50 -6.09
C VAL A 25 -5.47 -2.32 -7.35
N GLY A 26 -5.97 -3.56 -7.43
CA GLY A 26 -5.70 -4.47 -8.54
C GLY A 26 -4.29 -5.06 -8.52
N VAL A 27 -3.77 -5.38 -7.33
CA VAL A 27 -2.46 -6.02 -7.12
C VAL A 27 -2.58 -7.25 -6.24
N THR A 28 -1.54 -8.08 -6.20
CA THR A 28 -1.54 -9.25 -5.31
C THR A 28 -1.29 -8.84 -3.86
N VAL A 29 -1.84 -9.62 -2.91
CA VAL A 29 -1.54 -9.48 -1.48
C VAL A 29 -0.04 -9.58 -1.19
N ALA A 30 0.68 -10.41 -1.96
CA ALA A 30 2.12 -10.53 -1.86
C ALA A 30 2.86 -9.21 -2.16
N ASN A 31 2.44 -8.49 -3.21
CA ASN A 31 3.02 -7.18 -3.56
C ASN A 31 2.80 -6.16 -2.43
N LEU A 32 1.58 -6.09 -1.87
CA LEU A 32 1.30 -5.19 -0.75
C LEU A 32 2.01 -5.61 0.54
N SER A 33 2.20 -6.90 0.78
CA SER A 33 2.93 -7.40 1.96
C SER A 33 4.41 -6.99 1.92
N ILE A 34 5.05 -7.08 0.75
CA ILE A 34 6.43 -6.61 0.56
C ILE A 34 6.53 -5.09 0.78
N LEU A 35 5.54 -4.32 0.31
CA LEU A 35 5.47 -2.87 0.51
C LEU A 35 5.26 -2.51 1.99
N LYS A 36 4.30 -3.16 2.66
CA LYS A 36 3.96 -3.00 4.08
C LYS A 36 5.16 -3.31 4.99
N THR A 37 5.94 -4.34 4.67
CA THR A 37 7.11 -4.75 5.47
C THR A 37 8.37 -3.94 5.18
N GLY A 38 8.30 -2.95 4.26
CA GLY A 38 9.46 -2.13 3.87
C GLY A 38 10.53 -2.89 3.08
N LYS A 39 10.21 -4.10 2.58
CA LYS A 39 11.13 -4.93 1.78
C LYS A 39 11.08 -4.62 0.29
N ALA A 40 10.17 -3.73 -0.13
CA ALA A 40 10.04 -3.30 -1.52
C ALA A 40 11.31 -2.58 -2.00
N ARG A 41 11.82 -2.99 -3.16
CA ARG A 41 12.95 -2.34 -3.83
C ARG A 41 12.51 -1.28 -4.84
N ALA A 42 11.32 -1.45 -5.40
CA ALA A 42 10.72 -0.55 -6.37
C ALA A 42 9.20 -0.65 -6.30
N VAL A 43 8.51 0.41 -6.72
CA VAL A 43 7.06 0.44 -6.94
C VAL A 43 6.79 1.19 -8.24
N ARG A 44 5.82 0.72 -9.04
CA ARG A 44 5.38 1.44 -10.23
C ARG A 44 4.58 2.68 -9.78
N PHE A 45 4.78 3.82 -10.43
CA PHE A 45 3.99 5.01 -10.12
C PHE A 45 2.49 4.80 -10.29
N THR A 46 2.07 3.96 -11.23
CA THR A 46 0.66 3.59 -11.39
C THR A 46 0.10 2.85 -10.16
N THR A 47 0.91 1.97 -9.54
CA THR A 47 0.53 1.29 -8.30
C THR A 47 0.52 2.26 -7.12
N LEU A 48 1.48 3.18 -7.05
CA LEU A 48 1.55 4.20 -6.01
C LEU A 48 0.35 5.17 -6.11
N ASP A 49 0.00 5.61 -7.31
CA ASP A 49 -1.18 6.45 -7.58
C ASP A 49 -2.48 5.74 -7.19
N ALA A 50 -2.66 4.47 -7.59
CA ALA A 50 -3.82 3.68 -7.20
C ALA A 50 -3.91 3.50 -5.68
N LEU A 51 -2.79 3.24 -5.00
CA LEU A 51 -2.73 3.18 -3.53
C LEU A 51 -3.14 4.51 -2.89
N CYS A 52 -2.58 5.63 -3.36
CA CYS A 52 -2.89 6.96 -2.86
C CYS A 52 -4.36 7.34 -3.09
N ARG A 53 -4.95 6.93 -4.22
CA ARG A 53 -6.37 7.13 -4.53
C ARG A 53 -7.27 6.35 -3.56
N GLU A 54 -7.01 5.04 -3.39
CA GLU A 54 -7.83 4.19 -2.51
C GLU A 54 -7.65 4.52 -1.02
N LEU A 55 -6.45 4.97 -0.64
CA LEU A 55 -6.12 5.34 0.72
C LEU A 55 -6.26 6.85 0.99
N ASP A 56 -6.75 7.63 0.04
CA ASP A 56 -6.92 9.09 0.13
C ASP A 56 -5.72 9.76 0.82
N CYS A 57 -4.53 9.57 0.26
CA CYS A 57 -3.28 10.06 0.82
C CYS A 57 -2.31 10.55 -0.25
N GLN A 58 -1.21 11.20 0.17
CA GLN A 58 -0.12 11.60 -0.72
C GLN A 58 1.14 10.73 -0.49
N PRO A 59 1.98 10.52 -1.53
CA PRO A 59 3.21 9.74 -1.46
C PRO A 59 4.27 10.26 -0.47
#